data_AF-A0A3S0LCB0-F1
#
_entry.id   AF-A0A3S0LCB0-F1
#
_cell.length_a   1.000
_cell.length_b   1.000
_cell.length_c   1.000
_cell.angle_alpha   90.00
_cell.angle_beta   90.00
_cell.angle_gamma   90.00
#
_symmetry.space_group_name_H-M   'P 1'
#
loop_
_entity.id
_entity.type
_entity.pdbx_description
1 polymer ?
#
loop_
_entity_poly.entity_id
_entity_poly.type
_entity_poly.pdbx_seq_one_letter_code
_entity_poly.pdbx_strand_id
1 'polypeptide(L)'
;MPNSATYKLSITNENPSNHTLNSVVMQPRASTPIDLQAATSSIKVESDGDCPRLIETVVRYIFTEFFSLAHRTGLYNRQKLLWESIARVNDVAVHRLQQGFFSKTDLPYFDLHFRDSKGRPVLLACVAEPDAVLAADNESERRLKDSVKALQQRAEKLRAKSGTLSGVFLVYPKPFPENVLKIVEDLTGASDPVGRFESILPEPLLMPIDLLEVDLVQLDHAAADSTEPVRLVHPDLAVKNRGKS
;
A
#
# COMPACT_ATOMS: atom_id res chain seq x y z
N MET A 1 15.36 -14.70 -14.53
CA MET A 1 14.32 -15.52 -13.88
C MET A 1 13.58 -14.64 -12.88
N PRO A 2 12.24 -14.72 -12.76
CA PRO A 2 11.55 -14.04 -11.66
C PRO A 2 12.11 -14.58 -10.34
N ASN A 3 12.51 -13.69 -9.43
CA ASN A 3 12.87 -14.11 -8.07
C ASN A 3 11.65 -14.81 -7.47
N SER A 4 11.83 -16.03 -6.94
CA SER A 4 10.80 -16.71 -6.16
C SER A 4 10.32 -15.78 -5.05
N ALA A 5 9.03 -15.85 -4.71
CA ALA A 5 8.52 -15.11 -3.56
C ALA A 5 9.29 -15.55 -2.31
N THR A 6 9.74 -14.57 -1.52
CA THR A 6 10.40 -14.79 -0.24
C THR A 6 9.39 -15.26 0.79
N TYR A 7 8.20 -14.65 0.79
CA TYR A 7 7.09 -15.03 1.65
C TYR A 7 5.78 -15.00 0.85
N LYS A 8 4.76 -15.68 1.38
CA LYS A 8 3.41 -15.61 0.85
C LYS A 8 2.44 -15.40 2.01
N LEU A 9 1.49 -14.50 1.84
CA LEU A 9 0.39 -14.30 2.77
C LEU A 9 -0.91 -14.66 2.08
N SER A 10 -1.75 -15.44 2.73
CA SER A 10 -3.10 -15.78 2.30
C SER A 10 -4.10 -14.82 2.94
N ILE A 11 -5.04 -14.33 2.13
CA ILE A 11 -6.11 -13.45 2.58
C ILE A 11 -7.40 -14.26 2.55
N THR A 12 -7.96 -14.54 3.72
CA THR A 12 -9.18 -15.33 3.86
C THR A 12 -10.25 -14.53 4.58
N ASN A 13 -11.51 -14.91 4.36
CA ASN A 13 -12.64 -14.38 5.08
C ASN A 13 -13.21 -15.50 5.97
N GLU A 14 -13.15 -15.33 7.28
CA GLU A 14 -13.56 -16.39 8.23
C GLU A 14 -15.07 -16.65 8.21
N ASN A 15 -15.87 -15.69 7.74
CA ASN A 15 -17.31 -15.83 7.64
C ASN A 15 -17.83 -15.31 6.30
N PRO A 16 -17.68 -16.10 5.21
CA PRO A 16 -18.10 -15.68 3.87
C PRO A 16 -19.62 -15.51 3.74
N SER A 17 -20.40 -16.02 4.70
CA SER A 17 -21.84 -15.78 4.83
C SER A 17 -22.20 -14.43 5.46
N ASN A 18 -21.24 -13.73 6.08
CA ASN A 18 -21.39 -12.36 6.56
C ASN A 18 -21.07 -11.34 5.44
N HIS A 19 -21.19 -10.05 5.77
CA HIS A 19 -20.65 -8.97 4.93
C HIS A 19 -19.16 -9.18 4.66
N THR A 20 -18.79 -9.14 3.38
CA THR A 20 -17.40 -9.21 2.89
C THR A 20 -17.00 -7.88 2.28
N LEU A 21 -15.69 -7.62 2.10
CA LEU A 21 -15.22 -6.43 1.38
C LEU A 21 -15.86 -6.33 -0.02
N ASN A 22 -16.04 -7.46 -0.70
CA ASN A 22 -16.70 -7.49 -2.02
C ASN A 22 -18.17 -7.05 -1.92
N SER A 23 -18.91 -7.50 -0.89
CA SER A 23 -20.29 -7.03 -0.68
C SER A 23 -20.37 -5.51 -0.48
N VAL A 24 -19.41 -4.94 0.26
CA VAL A 24 -19.32 -3.49 0.48
C VAL A 24 -19.00 -2.76 -0.84
N VAL A 25 -18.07 -3.31 -1.63
CA VAL A 25 -17.71 -2.76 -2.94
C VAL A 25 -18.87 -2.77 -3.94
N MET A 26 -19.71 -3.80 -3.92
CA MET A 26 -20.85 -3.91 -4.83
C MET A 26 -21.96 -2.90 -4.49
N GLN A 27 -22.08 -2.50 -3.23
CA GLN A 27 -23.12 -1.58 -2.74
C GLN A 27 -22.58 -0.55 -1.74
N PRO A 28 -21.61 0.31 -2.14
CA PRO A 28 -20.86 1.14 -1.22
C PRO A 28 -21.72 2.19 -0.51
N ARG A 29 -22.76 2.68 -1.20
CA ARG A 29 -23.70 3.69 -0.66
C ARG A 29 -24.75 3.09 0.27
N ALA A 30 -25.02 1.80 0.15
CA ALA A 30 -25.97 1.09 1.02
C ALA A 30 -25.28 0.49 2.25
N SER A 31 -23.96 0.34 2.21
CA SER A 31 -23.17 -0.20 3.30
C SER A 31 -23.08 0.78 4.47
N THR A 32 -23.53 0.34 5.64
CA THR A 32 -23.45 1.09 6.88
C THR A 32 -22.07 0.96 7.52
N PRO A 33 -21.72 1.79 8.53
CA PRO A 33 -20.49 1.61 9.30
C PRO A 33 -20.39 0.23 9.98
N ILE A 34 -21.53 -0.37 10.35
CA ILE A 34 -21.59 -1.71 10.95
C ILE A 34 -21.23 -2.77 9.91
N ASP A 35 -21.76 -2.65 8.69
CA ASP A 35 -21.46 -3.59 7.60
C ASP A 35 -19.98 -3.53 7.21
N LEU A 36 -19.42 -2.32 7.18
CA LEU A 36 -18.00 -2.08 6.94
C LEU A 36 -17.13 -2.72 8.03
N GLN A 37 -17.48 -2.53 9.31
CA GLN A 37 -16.77 -3.14 10.43
C GLN A 37 -16.86 -4.67 10.40
N ALA A 38 -18.03 -5.24 10.07
CA ALA A 38 -18.19 -6.68 9.91
C ALA A 38 -17.35 -7.23 8.74
N ALA A 39 -17.28 -6.49 7.63
CA ALA A 39 -16.49 -6.86 6.46
C ALA A 39 -14.99 -6.83 6.72
N THR A 40 -14.48 -5.86 7.49
CA THR A 40 -13.05 -5.76 7.80
C THR A 40 -12.61 -6.67 8.94
N SER A 41 -13.45 -6.86 9.97
CA SER A 41 -13.14 -7.76 11.09
C SER A 41 -13.14 -9.25 10.72
N SER A 42 -13.78 -9.62 9.62
CA SER A 42 -13.77 -11.00 9.10
C SER A 42 -12.53 -11.33 8.25
N ILE A 43 -11.67 -10.35 7.95
CA ILE A 43 -10.45 -10.57 7.18
C ILE A 43 -9.37 -11.17 8.05
N LYS A 44 -8.84 -12.29 7.59
CA LYS A 44 -7.68 -12.94 8.18
C LYS A 44 -6.50 -12.88 7.21
N VAL A 45 -5.36 -12.48 7.74
CA VAL A 45 -4.07 -12.49 7.05
C VAL A 45 -3.22 -13.57 7.70
N GLU A 46 -2.86 -14.59 6.93
CA GLU A 46 -2.06 -15.73 7.38
C GLU A 46 -0.79 -15.82 6.53
N SER A 47 0.38 -15.87 7.16
CA SER A 47 1.65 -15.99 6.46
C SER A 47 2.12 -17.44 6.40
N ASP A 48 2.75 -17.80 5.28
CA ASP A 48 3.51 -19.04 5.17
C ASP A 48 4.89 -18.81 5.80
N GLY A 49 5.08 -19.23 7.06
CA GLY A 49 6.36 -19.17 7.78
C GLY A 49 6.60 -17.86 8.54
N ASP A 50 7.88 -17.55 8.80
CA ASP A 50 8.29 -16.42 9.65
C ASP A 50 8.31 -15.08 8.87
N CYS A 51 7.15 -14.67 8.33
CA CYS A 51 7.03 -13.41 7.61
C CYS A 51 7.31 -12.22 8.57
N PRO A 52 8.07 -11.19 8.15
CA PRO A 52 8.33 -10.05 9.01
C PRO A 52 7.03 -9.36 9.42
N ARG A 53 6.88 -9.09 10.73
CA ARG A 53 5.69 -8.45 11.31
C ARG A 53 5.32 -7.12 10.63
N LEU A 54 6.32 -6.36 10.19
CA LEU A 54 6.14 -5.14 9.39
C LEU A 54 5.26 -5.40 8.16
N ILE A 55 5.53 -6.48 7.42
CA ILE A 55 4.81 -6.84 6.19
C ILE A 55 3.37 -7.23 6.52
N GLU A 56 3.16 -8.08 7.52
CA GLU A 56 1.82 -8.49 7.96
C GLU A 56 0.97 -7.30 8.41
N THR A 57 1.56 -6.38 9.19
CA THR A 57 0.90 -5.19 9.72
C THR A 57 0.46 -4.26 8.59
N VAL A 58 1.33 -4.03 7.60
CA VAL A 58 1.02 -3.22 6.41
C VAL A 58 -0.12 -3.85 5.60
N VAL A 59 -0.06 -5.16 5.37
CA VAL A 59 -1.11 -5.88 4.66
C VAL A 59 -2.43 -5.76 5.42
N ARG A 60 -2.47 -6.04 6.73
CA ARG A 60 -3.66 -5.89 7.56
C ARG A 60 -4.23 -4.47 7.48
N TYR A 61 -3.39 -3.44 7.60
CA TYR A 61 -3.82 -2.05 7.51
C TYR A 61 -4.52 -1.74 6.17
N ILE A 62 -3.98 -2.21 5.04
CA ILE A 62 -4.58 -1.99 3.71
C ILE A 62 -6.00 -2.58 3.63
N PHE A 63 -6.20 -3.80 4.11
CA PHE A 63 -7.50 -4.49 4.06
C PHE A 63 -8.53 -3.99 5.06
N THR A 64 -8.08 -3.39 6.16
CA THR A 64 -8.96 -3.00 7.27
C THR A 64 -9.09 -1.48 7.37
N GLU A 65 -8.05 -0.81 7.86
CA GLU A 65 -8.06 0.62 8.15
C GLU A 65 -8.11 1.47 6.89
N PHE A 66 -7.25 1.22 5.90
CA PHE A 66 -7.27 1.98 4.64
C PHE A 66 -8.59 1.78 3.90
N PHE A 67 -9.06 0.54 3.75
CA PHE A 67 -10.33 0.25 3.10
C PHE A 67 -11.50 0.99 3.79
N SER A 68 -11.51 1.00 5.12
CA SER A 68 -12.53 1.71 5.90
C SER A 68 -12.40 3.23 5.85
N LEU A 69 -11.17 3.74 5.89
CA LEU A 69 -10.86 5.15 5.74
C LEU A 69 -11.30 5.66 4.37
N ALA A 70 -11.02 4.90 3.31
CA ALA A 70 -11.36 5.28 1.96
C ALA A 70 -12.88 5.36 1.75
N HIS A 71 -13.64 4.43 2.37
CA HIS A 71 -15.10 4.47 2.38
C HIS A 71 -15.63 5.71 3.10
N ARG A 72 -15.21 5.92 4.37
CA ARG A 72 -15.71 7.00 5.24
C ARG A 72 -15.40 8.40 4.72
N THR A 73 -14.27 8.58 4.04
CA THR A 73 -13.83 9.90 3.53
C THR A 73 -14.27 10.16 2.10
N GLY A 74 -14.90 9.19 1.44
CA GLY A 74 -15.25 9.28 0.01
C GLY A 74 -14.07 9.12 -0.95
N LEU A 75 -12.85 8.85 -0.44
CA LEU A 75 -11.67 8.55 -1.25
C LEU A 75 -11.90 7.37 -2.20
N TYR A 76 -12.73 6.40 -1.81
CA TYR A 76 -13.11 5.29 -2.68
C TYR A 76 -13.76 5.75 -4.00
N ASN A 77 -14.46 6.91 -4.05
CA ASN A 77 -15.02 7.41 -5.31
C ASN A 77 -13.94 7.90 -6.28
N ARG A 78 -12.79 8.31 -5.74
CA ARG A 78 -11.67 8.91 -6.45
C ARG A 78 -10.64 7.86 -6.85
N GLN A 79 -10.43 6.88 -5.98
CA GLN A 79 -9.54 5.74 -6.19
C GLN A 79 -10.35 4.44 -6.36
N LYS A 80 -11.43 4.48 -7.16
CA LYS A 80 -12.40 3.37 -7.26
C LYS A 80 -11.76 2.05 -7.65
N LEU A 81 -10.93 2.03 -8.70
CA LEU A 81 -10.32 0.78 -9.17
C LEU A 81 -9.35 0.18 -8.15
N LEU A 82 -8.59 1.01 -7.42
CA LEU A 82 -7.73 0.59 -6.32
C LEU A 82 -8.58 -0.07 -5.22
N TRP A 83 -9.61 0.63 -4.76
CA TRP A 83 -10.48 0.17 -3.67
C TRP A 83 -11.22 -1.12 -4.02
N GLU A 84 -11.75 -1.23 -5.25
CA GLU A 84 -12.35 -2.46 -5.76
C GLU A 84 -11.34 -3.62 -5.85
N SER A 85 -10.10 -3.34 -6.22
CA SER A 85 -9.05 -4.36 -6.30
C SER A 85 -8.67 -4.92 -4.94
N ILE A 86 -8.66 -4.12 -3.87
CA ILE A 86 -8.43 -4.60 -2.50
C ILE A 86 -9.39 -5.74 -2.17
N ALA A 87 -10.69 -5.57 -2.47
CA ALA A 87 -11.71 -6.58 -2.21
C ALA A 87 -11.59 -7.88 -3.05
N ARG A 88 -10.73 -7.90 -4.07
CA ARG A 88 -10.50 -9.06 -4.96
C ARG A 88 -9.18 -9.78 -4.72
N VAL A 89 -8.36 -9.29 -3.78
CA VAL A 89 -7.08 -9.93 -3.47
C VAL A 89 -7.32 -11.23 -2.71
N ASN A 90 -6.67 -12.29 -3.16
CA ASN A 90 -6.68 -13.61 -2.51
C ASN A 90 -5.38 -13.89 -1.76
N ASP A 91 -4.25 -13.39 -2.25
CA ASP A 91 -2.95 -13.61 -1.64
C ASP A 91 -1.98 -12.45 -1.94
N VAL A 92 -0.94 -12.35 -1.12
CA VAL A 92 0.15 -11.39 -1.28
C VAL A 92 1.46 -12.16 -1.42
N ALA A 93 2.12 -12.01 -2.57
CA ALA A 93 3.48 -12.52 -2.78
C ALA A 93 4.50 -11.44 -2.40
N VAL A 94 5.40 -11.78 -1.48
CA VAL A 94 6.41 -10.85 -0.96
C VAL A 94 7.74 -11.18 -1.61
N HIS A 95 8.41 -10.18 -2.17
CA HIS A 95 9.68 -10.32 -2.86
C HIS A 95 10.71 -9.39 -2.23
N ARG A 96 11.80 -9.94 -1.70
CA ARG A 96 12.98 -9.15 -1.35
C ARG A 96 13.57 -8.53 -2.61
N LEU A 97 13.75 -7.21 -2.61
CA LEU A 97 14.43 -6.55 -3.73
C LEU A 97 15.91 -6.85 -3.71
N GLN A 98 16.48 -7.05 -4.90
CA GLN A 98 17.89 -7.40 -5.08
C GLN A 98 18.51 -6.51 -6.15
N GLN A 99 19.77 -6.13 -5.96
CA GLN A 99 20.57 -5.39 -6.94
C GLN A 99 21.85 -6.16 -7.28
N GLY A 100 22.34 -5.97 -8.51
CA GLY A 100 23.61 -6.52 -8.98
C GLY A 100 23.45 -7.58 -10.07
N PHE A 101 24.39 -7.59 -11.02
CA PHE A 101 24.38 -8.50 -12.18
C PHE A 101 25.16 -9.80 -11.93
N PHE A 102 26.30 -9.72 -11.22
CA PHE A 102 27.18 -10.86 -10.94
C PHE A 102 27.00 -11.42 -9.53
N SER A 103 26.79 -10.53 -8.55
CA SER A 103 26.41 -10.89 -7.18
C SER A 103 25.14 -10.12 -6.86
N LYS A 104 24.07 -10.84 -6.50
CA LYS A 104 22.82 -10.22 -6.06
C LYS A 104 22.94 -9.89 -4.59
N THR A 105 22.81 -8.62 -4.26
CA THR A 105 22.75 -8.13 -2.87
C THR A 105 21.32 -7.74 -2.56
N ASP A 106 20.83 -8.15 -1.39
CA ASP A 106 19.52 -7.76 -0.92
C ASP A 106 19.49 -6.27 -0.60
N LEU A 107 18.48 -5.58 -1.12
CA LEU A 107 18.16 -4.21 -0.78
C LEU A 107 17.23 -4.19 0.44
N PRO A 108 17.20 -3.12 1.25
CA PRO A 108 16.35 -3.01 2.44
C PRO A 108 14.89 -2.67 2.08
N TYR A 109 14.34 -3.39 1.11
CA TYR A 109 13.01 -3.16 0.56
C TYR A 109 12.34 -4.48 0.18
N PHE A 110 11.03 -4.54 0.39
CA PHE A 110 10.17 -5.61 -0.08
C PHE A 110 9.14 -5.09 -1.07
N ASP A 111 8.98 -5.79 -2.19
CA ASP A 111 7.82 -5.63 -3.06
C ASP A 111 6.73 -6.63 -2.64
N LEU A 112 5.52 -6.14 -2.43
CA LEU A 112 4.34 -6.92 -2.09
C LEU A 112 3.42 -6.89 -3.32
N HIS A 113 3.26 -8.03 -3.96
CA HIS A 113 2.37 -8.21 -5.09
C HIS A 113 1.05 -8.77 -4.58
N PHE A 114 0.01 -7.94 -4.52
CA PHE A 114 -1.33 -8.36 -4.15
C PHE A 114 -2.01 -8.97 -5.37
N ARG A 115 -2.41 -10.24 -5.28
CA ARG A 115 -2.87 -11.03 -6.42
C ARG A 115 -4.34 -11.39 -6.31
N ASP A 116 -5.03 -11.35 -7.45
CA ASP A 116 -6.40 -11.85 -7.57
C ASP A 116 -6.45 -13.38 -7.53
N SER A 117 -7.65 -13.96 -7.58
CA SER A 117 -7.88 -15.41 -7.64
C SER A 117 -7.25 -16.11 -8.85
N LYS A 118 -6.79 -15.36 -9.86
CA LYS A 118 -6.06 -15.88 -11.03
C LYS A 118 -4.54 -15.74 -10.88
N GLY A 119 -4.05 -15.29 -9.72
CA GLY A 119 -2.64 -15.05 -9.46
C GLY A 119 -2.08 -13.82 -10.19
N ARG A 120 -2.94 -12.91 -10.68
CA ARG A 120 -2.50 -11.69 -11.38
C ARG A 120 -2.32 -10.55 -10.38
N PRO A 121 -1.22 -9.80 -10.44
CA PRO A 121 -1.03 -8.65 -9.57
C PRO A 121 -2.05 -7.55 -9.90
N VAL A 122 -2.78 -7.12 -8.87
CA VAL A 122 -3.77 -6.03 -8.95
C VAL A 122 -3.34 -4.80 -8.16
N LEU A 123 -2.50 -4.97 -7.13
CA LEU A 123 -1.85 -3.89 -6.39
C LEU A 123 -0.36 -4.20 -6.19
N LEU A 124 0.44 -3.16 -6.01
CA LEU A 124 1.85 -3.25 -5.67
C LEU A 124 2.11 -2.37 -4.45
N ALA A 125 2.71 -2.92 -3.40
CA ALA A 125 3.29 -2.09 -2.34
C ALA A 125 4.82 -2.28 -2.31
N CYS A 126 5.56 -1.20 -2.05
CA CYS A 126 6.99 -1.27 -1.75
C CYS A 126 7.21 -0.80 -0.32
N VAL A 127 7.70 -1.71 0.52
CA VAL A 127 7.89 -1.50 1.95
C VAL A 127 9.38 -1.37 2.24
N ALA A 128 9.79 -0.21 2.77
CA ALA A 128 11.15 0.05 3.21
C ALA A 128 11.37 -0.51 4.62
N GLU A 129 12.51 -1.15 4.83
CA GLU A 129 12.96 -1.56 6.15
C GLU A 129 13.52 -0.40 6.97
N PRO A 130 13.69 -0.57 8.31
CA PRO A 130 14.30 0.45 9.16
C PRO A 130 15.62 0.96 8.59
N ASP A 131 16.49 0.04 8.15
CA ASP A 131 17.83 0.32 7.63
C ASP A 131 17.84 1.14 6.33
N ALA A 132 16.69 1.25 5.64
CA ALA A 132 16.59 2.03 4.41
C ALA A 132 16.61 3.55 4.65
N VAL A 133 16.27 4.02 5.88
CA VAL A 133 16.09 5.44 6.20
C VAL A 133 17.22 6.00 7.08
N LEU A 134 18.08 5.14 7.63
CA LEU A 134 19.02 5.49 8.71
C LEU A 134 20.23 6.35 8.33
N ALA A 135 20.50 6.60 7.05
CA ALA A 135 21.64 7.42 6.65
C ALA A 135 21.19 8.85 6.26
N ALA A 136 21.61 9.85 7.04
CA ALA A 136 21.37 11.26 6.76
C ALA A 136 22.46 11.85 5.84
N ASP A 137 22.87 11.10 4.82
CA ASP A 137 23.86 11.52 3.83
C ASP A 137 23.21 11.83 2.48
N ASN A 138 23.91 12.61 1.64
CA ASN A 138 23.46 12.93 0.28
C ASN A 138 23.22 11.66 -0.56
N GLU A 139 23.88 10.56 -0.21
CA GLU A 139 23.71 9.28 -0.88
C GLU A 139 22.32 8.68 -0.59
N SER A 140 21.80 8.86 0.62
CA SER A 140 20.49 8.39 1.03
C SER A 140 19.36 9.18 0.40
N GLU A 141 19.51 10.49 0.23
CA GLU A 141 18.53 11.29 -0.51
C GLU A 141 18.41 10.82 -1.97
N ARG A 142 19.56 10.51 -2.60
CA ARG A 142 19.58 9.95 -3.96
C ARG A 142 18.93 8.56 -3.99
N ARG A 143 19.23 7.69 -3.03
CA ARG A 143 18.62 6.34 -2.92
C ARG A 143 17.10 6.41 -2.80
N LEU A 144 16.58 7.35 -2.01
CA LEU A 144 15.13 7.58 -1.84
C LEU A 144 14.47 8.12 -3.13
N LYS A 145 15.15 8.99 -3.87
CA LYS A 145 14.69 9.42 -5.21
C LYS A 145 14.66 8.26 -6.18
N ASP A 146 15.72 7.46 -6.19
CA ASP A 146 15.88 6.32 -7.09
C ASP A 146 14.88 5.20 -6.74
N SER A 147 14.46 5.07 -5.47
CA SER A 147 13.46 4.08 -5.06
C SER A 147 12.06 4.38 -5.62
N VAL A 148 11.62 5.65 -5.66
CA VAL A 148 10.35 6.05 -6.29
C VAL A 148 10.37 5.75 -7.78
N LYS A 149 11.44 6.14 -8.49
CA LYS A 149 11.61 5.84 -9.92
C LYS A 149 11.65 4.34 -10.19
N ALA A 150 12.38 3.59 -9.37
CA ALA A 150 12.47 2.16 -9.49
C ALA A 150 11.10 1.50 -9.24
N LEU A 151 10.31 2.00 -8.30
CA LEU A 151 8.93 1.54 -8.10
C LEU A 151 8.09 1.78 -9.35
N GLN A 152 8.12 2.98 -9.93
CA GLN A 152 7.37 3.30 -11.14
C GLN A 152 7.73 2.34 -12.28
N GLN A 153 9.01 2.10 -12.54
CA GLN A 153 9.45 1.14 -13.57
C GLN A 153 8.96 -0.28 -13.30
N ARG A 154 8.95 -0.73 -12.03
CA ARG A 154 8.43 -2.06 -11.66
C ARG A 154 6.91 -2.12 -11.85
N ALA A 155 6.19 -1.09 -11.43
CA ALA A 155 4.75 -0.96 -11.63
C ALA A 155 4.40 -0.98 -13.13
N GLU A 156 5.16 -0.26 -13.96
CA GLU A 156 4.96 -0.22 -15.42
C GLU A 156 5.14 -1.59 -16.04
N LYS A 157 6.21 -2.29 -15.66
CA LYS A 157 6.49 -3.65 -16.13
C LYS A 157 5.40 -4.64 -15.69
N LEU A 158 4.93 -4.54 -14.45
CA LEU A 158 3.85 -5.37 -13.94
C LEU A 158 2.53 -5.08 -14.65
N ARG A 159 2.22 -3.80 -14.89
CA ARG A 159 1.04 -3.36 -15.64
C ARG A 159 1.09 -3.85 -17.08
N ALA A 160 2.22 -3.69 -17.77
CA ALA A 160 2.39 -4.17 -19.14
C ALA A 160 2.24 -5.69 -19.27
N LYS A 161 2.65 -6.44 -18.24
CA LYS A 161 2.54 -7.91 -18.21
C LYS A 161 1.15 -8.41 -17.88
N SER A 162 0.47 -7.79 -16.91
CA SER A 162 -0.80 -8.30 -16.34
C SER A 162 -2.05 -7.58 -16.86
N GLY A 163 -1.91 -6.30 -17.22
CA GLY A 163 -3.01 -5.41 -17.60
C GLY A 163 -3.92 -5.01 -16.43
N THR A 164 -3.66 -5.43 -15.20
CA THR A 164 -4.63 -5.36 -14.09
C THR A 164 -4.21 -4.49 -12.90
N LEU A 165 -3.01 -3.92 -12.92
CA LEU A 165 -2.52 -3.10 -11.81
C LEU A 165 -3.34 -1.80 -11.68
N SER A 166 -3.96 -1.60 -10.53
CA SER A 166 -4.91 -0.49 -10.29
C SER A 166 -4.45 0.54 -9.24
N GLY A 167 -3.27 0.36 -8.66
CA GLY A 167 -2.64 1.36 -7.82
C GLY A 167 -1.46 0.81 -7.02
N VAL A 168 -0.76 1.72 -6.35
CA VAL A 168 0.50 1.41 -5.67
C VAL A 168 0.56 2.02 -4.27
N PHE A 169 1.28 1.37 -3.37
CA PHE A 169 1.58 1.88 -2.03
C PHE A 169 3.10 2.02 -1.84
N LEU A 170 3.55 3.13 -1.26
CA LEU A 170 4.90 3.28 -0.74
C LEU A 170 4.85 3.36 0.76
N VAL A 171 5.64 2.52 1.43
CA VAL A 171 5.62 2.41 2.88
C VAL A 171 7.01 2.68 3.43
N TYR A 172 7.12 3.63 4.35
CA TYR A 172 8.38 3.96 5.03
C TYR A 172 8.22 3.98 6.55
N PRO A 173 9.30 3.70 7.30
CA PRO A 173 9.37 3.98 8.73
C PRO A 173 9.13 5.45 9.05
N LYS A 174 8.62 5.69 10.26
CA LYS A 174 8.52 7.02 10.87
C LYS A 174 9.91 7.52 11.32
N PRO A 175 10.26 8.80 11.10
CA PRO A 175 9.51 9.80 10.34
C PRO A 175 9.55 9.53 8.83
N PHE A 176 8.42 9.73 8.15
CA PHE A 176 8.29 9.53 6.72
C PHE A 176 9.24 10.47 5.97
N PRO A 177 10.01 9.99 4.97
CA PRO A 177 10.96 10.82 4.26
C PRO A 177 10.29 11.96 3.48
N GLU A 178 10.50 13.21 3.91
CA GLU A 178 9.87 14.40 3.32
C GLU A 178 10.22 14.58 1.84
N ASN A 179 11.42 14.19 1.43
CA ASN A 179 11.85 14.21 0.04
C ASN A 179 11.00 13.26 -0.82
N VAL A 180 10.67 12.05 -0.33
CA VAL A 180 9.79 11.10 -1.03
C VAL A 180 8.38 11.67 -1.14
N LEU A 181 7.86 12.23 -0.05
CA LEU A 181 6.54 12.88 -0.04
C LEU A 181 6.49 13.98 -1.10
N LYS A 182 7.47 14.89 -1.10
CA LYS A 182 7.55 15.99 -2.07
C LYS A 182 7.62 15.51 -3.52
N ILE A 183 8.43 14.48 -3.80
CA ILE A 183 8.52 13.90 -5.15
C ILE A 183 7.16 13.38 -5.61
N VAL A 184 6.46 12.66 -4.73
CA VAL A 184 5.14 12.09 -5.06
C VAL A 184 4.12 13.21 -5.24
N GLU A 185 4.12 14.21 -4.37
CA GLU A 185 3.27 15.39 -4.49
C GLU A 185 3.50 16.16 -5.81
N ASP A 186 4.77 16.34 -6.20
CA ASP A 186 5.14 16.96 -7.47
C ASP A 186 4.68 16.11 -8.67
N LEU A 187 4.79 14.77 -8.58
CA LEU A 187 4.38 13.83 -9.62
C LEU A 187 2.86 13.75 -9.80
N THR A 188 2.08 13.83 -8.71
CA THR A 188 0.62 13.69 -8.74
C THR A 188 -0.13 15.01 -8.89
N GLY A 189 0.59 16.14 -8.92
CA GLY A 189 -0.01 17.47 -9.04
C GLY A 189 -0.68 17.95 -7.76
N ALA A 190 -0.04 17.76 -6.60
CA ALA A 190 -0.59 18.05 -5.27
C ALA A 190 -0.95 19.53 -4.99
N SER A 191 -0.54 20.45 -5.87
CA SER A 191 -0.96 21.85 -5.83
C SER A 191 -2.48 22.03 -6.03
N ASP A 192 -3.13 21.09 -6.72
CA ASP A 192 -4.58 21.05 -6.88
C ASP A 192 -5.22 20.20 -5.75
N PRO A 193 -6.22 20.73 -5.01
CA PRO A 193 -6.98 19.93 -4.04
C PRO A 193 -7.58 18.65 -4.60
N VAL A 194 -7.97 18.61 -5.88
CA VAL A 194 -8.51 17.40 -6.51
C VAL A 194 -7.37 16.43 -6.85
N GLY A 195 -6.34 16.90 -7.56
CA GLY A 195 -5.13 16.11 -7.87
C GLY A 195 -4.47 15.50 -6.63
N ARG A 196 -4.37 16.26 -5.52
CA ARG A 196 -3.84 15.78 -4.24
C ARG A 196 -4.68 14.68 -3.60
N PHE A 197 -5.98 14.65 -3.84
CA PHE A 197 -6.87 13.65 -3.26
C PHE A 197 -6.97 12.40 -4.14
N GLU A 198 -6.81 12.55 -5.46
CA GLU A 198 -6.76 11.42 -6.40
C GLU A 198 -5.39 10.75 -6.41
N SER A 199 -4.31 11.52 -6.19
CA SER A 199 -2.92 11.07 -6.11
C SER A 199 -2.50 10.18 -7.29
N ILE A 200 -2.89 10.58 -8.51
CA ILE A 200 -2.68 9.77 -9.71
C ILE A 200 -1.26 9.95 -10.24
N LEU A 201 -0.53 8.85 -10.41
CA LEU A 201 0.74 8.83 -11.11
C LEU A 201 0.56 9.24 -12.58
N PRO A 202 1.53 9.95 -13.17
CA PRO A 202 1.47 10.35 -14.57
C PRO A 202 1.51 9.14 -15.53
N GLU A 203 1.36 9.41 -16.82
CA GLU A 203 1.62 8.40 -17.84
C GLU A 203 3.03 7.80 -17.69
N PRO A 204 3.19 6.50 -17.99
CA PRO A 204 2.20 5.57 -18.55
C PRO A 204 1.40 4.80 -17.50
N LEU A 205 1.44 5.17 -16.22
CA LEU A 205 0.79 4.40 -15.14
C LEU A 205 -0.67 4.80 -14.91
N LEU A 206 -0.98 6.10 -14.85
CA LEU A 206 -2.35 6.63 -14.67
C LEU A 206 -3.13 5.88 -13.58
N MET A 207 -2.53 5.71 -12.40
CA MET A 207 -3.12 5.00 -11.26
C MET A 207 -2.77 5.70 -9.94
N PRO A 208 -3.59 5.52 -8.88
CA PRO A 208 -3.30 6.09 -7.57
C PRO A 208 -1.99 5.59 -6.97
N ILE A 209 -1.30 6.49 -6.25
CA ILE A 209 -0.22 6.18 -5.34
C ILE A 209 -0.57 6.69 -3.93
N ASP A 210 -0.55 5.78 -2.97
CA ASP A 210 -0.77 6.09 -1.56
C ASP A 210 0.52 5.91 -0.76
N LEU A 211 0.79 6.84 0.16
CA LEU A 211 1.98 6.81 1.01
C LEU A 211 1.58 6.43 2.42
N LEU A 212 2.22 5.41 2.98
CA LEU A 212 1.99 4.94 4.34
C LEU A 212 3.25 5.13 5.18
N GLU A 213 3.07 5.51 6.45
CA GLU A 213 4.13 5.54 7.44
C GLU A 213 3.91 4.45 8.48
N VAL A 214 4.99 3.85 8.98
CA VAL A 214 4.96 2.86 10.06
C VAL A 214 5.79 3.31 11.25
N ASP A 215 5.18 3.38 12.43
CA ASP A 215 5.87 3.60 13.70
C ASP A 215 6.47 2.27 14.20
N LEU A 216 7.77 2.09 13.98
CA LEU A 216 8.47 0.85 14.33
C LEU A 216 8.55 0.62 15.84
N VAL A 217 8.57 1.68 16.65
CA VAL A 217 8.58 1.57 18.11
C VAL A 217 7.24 1.04 18.58
N GLN A 218 6.14 1.58 18.03
CA GLN A 218 4.81 1.06 18.33
C GLN A 218 4.62 -0.36 17.79
N LEU A 219 5.17 -0.66 16.61
CA LEU A 219 5.12 -1.99 16.01
C LEU A 219 5.69 -3.06 16.96
N ASP A 220 6.81 -2.80 17.62
CA ASP A 220 7.43 -3.77 18.54
C ASP A 220 6.56 -4.04 19.78
N HIS A 221 5.77 -3.05 20.22
CA HIS A 221 4.94 -3.13 21.43
C HIS A 221 3.47 -3.46 21.19
N ALA A 222 2.97 -3.36 19.95
CA ALA A 222 1.56 -3.57 19.65
C ALA A 222 1.15 -5.04 19.83
N ALA A 223 -0.15 -5.33 19.81
CA ALA A 223 -0.64 -6.70 19.61
C ALA A 223 -0.27 -7.20 18.19
N ALA A 224 -0.11 -8.51 18.01
CA ALA A 224 0.35 -9.10 16.75
C ALA A 224 -0.57 -8.79 15.54
N ASP A 225 -1.85 -8.56 15.81
CA ASP A 225 -2.91 -8.26 14.84
C ASP A 225 -3.24 -6.77 14.73
N SER A 226 -2.60 -5.90 15.52
CA SER A 226 -2.85 -4.46 15.53
C SER A 226 -2.37 -3.78 14.25
N THR A 227 -3.16 -2.83 13.75
CA THR A 227 -2.85 -1.97 12.60
C THR A 227 -2.49 -0.53 12.99
N GLU A 228 -2.61 -0.19 14.28
CA GLU A 228 -2.32 1.15 14.84
C GLU A 228 -0.93 1.71 14.49
N PRO A 229 0.14 0.89 14.33
CA PRO A 229 1.45 1.42 13.97
C PRO A 229 1.49 2.05 12.56
N VAL A 230 0.50 1.79 11.71
CA VAL A 230 0.49 2.23 10.30
C VAL A 230 -0.50 3.37 10.11
N ARG A 231 -0.14 4.39 9.31
CA ARG A 231 -1.05 5.46 8.92
C ARG A 231 -0.87 5.90 7.47
N LEU A 232 -1.92 6.47 6.89
CA LEU A 232 -1.89 7.16 5.61
C LEU A 232 -1.22 8.53 5.77
N VAL A 233 -0.23 8.81 4.92
CA VAL A 233 0.48 10.10 4.81
C VAL A 233 -0.02 10.90 3.62
N HIS A 234 -0.26 10.23 2.49
CA HIS A 234 -0.75 10.85 1.26
C HIS A 234 -1.70 9.88 0.55
N PRO A 235 -2.87 10.33 0.06
CA PRO A 235 -3.39 11.69 0.15
C PRO A 235 -3.63 12.14 1.60
N ASP A 236 -3.31 13.41 1.90
CA ASP A 236 -3.59 13.98 3.23
C ASP A 236 -5.09 14.25 3.35
N LEU A 237 -5.77 13.37 4.09
CA LEU A 237 -7.22 13.45 4.33
C LEU A 237 -7.58 14.35 5.51
N ALA A 238 -6.60 14.92 6.21
CA ALA A 238 -6.89 15.89 7.25
C ALA A 238 -7.50 17.14 6.58
N VAL A 239 -8.78 17.40 6.86
CA VAL A 239 -9.43 18.65 6.49
C VAL A 239 -8.77 19.75 7.31
N LYS A 240 -7.66 20.32 6.83
CA LYS A 240 -7.25 21.63 7.29
C LYS A 240 -8.37 22.56 6.86
N ASN A 241 -9.16 23.04 7.83
CA ASN A 241 -9.95 24.26 7.68
C ASN A 241 -8.97 25.36 7.25
N ARG A 242 -8.71 25.48 5.95
CA ARG A 242 -8.01 26.62 5.37
C ARG A 242 -8.99 27.77 5.52
N GLY A 243 -8.94 28.39 6.70
CA GLY A 243 -9.58 29.65 6.96
C GLY A 243 -9.24 30.58 5.80
N LYS A 244 -10.28 31.18 5.23
CA LYS A 244 -10.12 32.40 4.46
C LYS A 244 -9.39 33.39 5.38
N SER A 245 -8.15 33.71 5.03
CA SER A 245 -7.47 34.94 5.45
C SER A 245 -7.28 35.79 4.22
#